data_AF-A0A447RRH2-F1
#
_entry.id   AF-A0A447RRH2-F1
#
_cell.length_a   1.000
_cell.length_b   1.000
_cell.length_c   1.000
_cell.angle_alpha   90.00
_cell.angle_beta   90.00
_cell.angle_gamma   90.00
#
_symmetry.space_group_name_H-M   'P 1'
#
loop_
_entity.id
_entity.type
_entity.pdbx_description
1 polymer ?
#
loop_
_entity_poly.entity_id
_entity_poly.type
_entity_poly.pdbx_seq_one_letter_code
_entity_poly.pdbx_strand_id
1 'polypeptide(L)'
;MIRFSINIMRGCFGGCSFCSITEHEGRIIQSRSEDSIINEIEAIRDTVPGFTGVISDLGGPTANMYMLRCKSPRAEQTCRRLSCVYPDICPHMDTNHEPTINLYRRARELKGIKKILIASGVRYDIAVEDPRYIKELATHHVGGYLKIAPEHTGRGTAVEDDEAGNGQLRPL
;
A
#
# COMPACT_ATOMS: atom_id res chain seq x y z
N MET A 1 -13.19 -7.77 10.88
CA MET A 1 -11.72 -7.93 10.75
C MET A 1 -11.44 -9.35 10.31
N ILE A 2 -10.63 -9.53 9.27
CA ILE A 2 -10.28 -10.88 8.77
C ILE A 2 -9.38 -11.55 9.80
N ARG A 3 -9.59 -12.84 10.06
CA ARG A 3 -8.85 -13.58 11.09
C ARG A 3 -7.35 -13.59 10.74
N PHE A 4 -6.50 -13.25 11.73
CA PHE A 4 -5.05 -13.18 11.62
C PHE A 4 -4.50 -12.15 10.62
N SER A 5 -5.30 -11.14 10.26
CA SER A 5 -4.87 -10.01 9.42
C SER A 5 -4.64 -8.79 10.31
N ILE A 6 -3.55 -8.08 10.08
CA ILE A 6 -3.14 -6.92 10.86
C ILE A 6 -3.01 -5.72 9.92
N ASN A 7 -3.69 -4.63 10.29
CA ASN A 7 -3.60 -3.37 9.57
C ASN A 7 -2.39 -2.57 10.09
N ILE A 8 -1.48 -2.16 9.21
CA ILE A 8 -0.25 -1.41 9.52
C ILE A 8 -0.38 0.09 9.26
N MET A 9 -1.34 0.49 8.42
CA MET A 9 -1.58 1.89 8.06
C MET A 9 -2.98 2.11 7.46
N ARG A 10 -3.41 3.37 7.50
CA ARG A 10 -4.61 3.88 6.82
C ARG A 10 -4.27 4.98 5.84
N GLY A 11 -5.18 5.23 4.91
CA GLY A 11 -5.05 6.23 3.87
C GLY A 11 -4.40 5.69 2.61
N CYS A 12 -4.61 6.41 1.50
CA CYS A 12 -4.02 6.09 0.21
C CYS A 12 -3.90 7.37 -0.63
N PHE A 13 -2.69 7.69 -1.10
CA PHE A 13 -2.43 8.81 -2.02
C PHE A 13 -2.61 8.42 -3.49
N GLY A 14 -3.20 7.25 -3.75
CA GLY A 14 -3.43 6.70 -5.07
C GLY A 14 -4.43 7.51 -5.90
N GLY A 15 -5.47 8.06 -5.25
CA GLY A 15 -6.48 8.92 -5.89
C GLY A 15 -7.26 8.26 -7.02
N CYS A 16 -7.47 6.93 -6.97
CA CYS A 16 -8.18 6.21 -8.01
C CYS A 16 -9.66 6.65 -8.02
N SER A 17 -10.18 7.08 -9.17
CA SER A 17 -11.55 7.64 -9.30
C SER A 17 -12.67 6.68 -8.86
N PHE A 18 -12.43 5.38 -8.96
CA PHE A 18 -13.37 4.34 -8.56
C PHE A 18 -13.22 3.89 -7.10
N CYS A 19 -12.19 4.35 -6.40
CA CYS A 19 -11.86 3.93 -5.06
C CYS A 19 -12.26 4.99 -4.02
N SER A 20 -13.00 4.59 -3.00
CA SER A 20 -13.44 5.48 -1.92
C SER A 20 -12.48 5.57 -0.72
N ILE A 21 -11.30 4.95 -0.79
CA ILE A 21 -10.34 4.97 0.34
C ILE A 21 -9.95 6.40 0.70
N THR A 22 -9.66 7.25 -0.29
CA THR A 22 -9.26 8.63 -0.05
C THR A 22 -10.36 9.43 0.66
N GLU A 23 -11.63 9.14 0.41
CA GLU A 23 -12.77 9.78 1.07
C GLU A 23 -12.98 9.28 2.51
N HIS A 24 -12.78 7.98 2.76
CA HIS A 24 -13.01 7.38 4.08
C HIS A 24 -11.82 7.45 5.03
N GLU A 25 -10.59 7.38 4.51
CA GLU A 25 -9.35 7.31 5.30
C GLU A 25 -8.39 8.47 5.05
N GLY A 26 -8.65 9.30 4.02
CA GLY A 26 -7.80 10.41 3.63
C GLY A 26 -6.67 10.00 2.68
N ARG A 27 -6.06 11.04 2.07
CA ARG A 27 -4.91 10.89 1.18
C ARG A 27 -3.57 10.73 1.91
N ILE A 28 -3.48 11.19 3.15
CA ILE A 28 -2.24 11.21 3.93
C ILE A 28 -2.12 9.90 4.68
N ILE A 29 -1.02 9.17 4.46
CA ILE A 29 -0.78 7.90 5.13
C ILE A 29 -0.64 8.10 6.64
N GLN A 30 -1.47 7.39 7.39
CA GLN A 30 -1.38 7.26 8.84
C GLN A 30 -0.80 5.89 9.17
N SER A 31 0.48 5.84 9.51
CA SER A 31 1.19 4.59 9.81
C SER A 31 1.22 4.30 11.30
N ARG A 32 1.08 3.02 11.66
CA ARG A 32 1.32 2.55 13.03
C ARG A 32 2.80 2.43 13.32
N SER A 33 3.18 2.51 14.59
CA SER A 33 4.55 2.20 14.99
C SER A 33 4.85 0.72 14.76
N GLU A 34 6.09 0.43 14.36
CA GLU A 34 6.56 -0.94 14.14
C GLU A 34 6.37 -1.80 15.40
N ASP A 35 6.72 -1.28 16.57
CA ASP A 35 6.53 -1.99 17.85
C ASP A 35 5.06 -2.30 18.15
N SER A 36 4.13 -1.40 17.84
CA SER A 36 2.70 -1.66 18.04
C SER A 36 2.22 -2.81 17.15
N ILE A 37 2.70 -2.86 15.91
CA ILE A 37 2.37 -3.91 14.95
C ILE A 37 2.94 -5.25 15.43
N ILE A 38 4.21 -5.27 15.84
CA ILE A 38 4.88 -6.46 16.35
C ILE A 38 4.20 -7.00 17.59
N ASN A 39 3.88 -6.15 18.57
CA ASN A 39 3.17 -6.54 19.78
C ASN A 39 1.80 -7.16 19.46
N GLU A 40 1.10 -6.69 18.43
CA GLU A 40 -0.16 -7.30 18.00
C GLU A 40 0.04 -8.67 17.34
N ILE A 41 1.09 -8.86 16.54
CA ILE A 41 1.45 -10.17 15.98
C ILE A 41 1.68 -11.18 17.12
N GLU A 42 2.42 -10.77 18.15
CA GLU A 42 2.69 -11.60 19.32
C GLU A 42 1.44 -11.89 20.14
N ALA A 43 0.58 -10.88 20.35
CA ALA A 43 -0.69 -11.07 21.02
C ALA A 43 -1.58 -12.08 20.28
N ILE A 44 -1.63 -12.02 18.94
CA ILE A 44 -2.35 -13.01 18.13
C ILE A 44 -1.75 -14.41 18.30
N ARG A 45 -0.42 -14.51 18.23
CA ARG A 45 0.32 -15.78 18.41
C ARG A 45 0.00 -16.43 19.75
N ASP A 46 0.00 -15.65 20.82
CA ASP A 46 -0.04 -16.16 22.19
C ASP A 46 -1.45 -16.38 22.71
N THR A 47 -2.43 -15.60 22.23
CA THR A 47 -3.77 -15.57 22.85
C THR A 47 -4.90 -16.07 21.96
N VAL A 48 -4.74 -16.10 20.63
CA VAL A 48 -5.86 -16.41 19.74
C VAL A 48 -5.94 -17.92 19.47
N PRO A 49 -7.02 -18.62 19.88
CA PRO A 49 -7.14 -20.05 19.66
C PRO A 49 -7.11 -20.42 18.18
N GLY A 50 -6.43 -21.53 17.87
CA GLY A 50 -6.31 -22.03 16.50
C GLY A 50 -5.38 -21.22 15.59
N PHE A 51 -4.52 -20.36 16.15
CA PHE A 51 -3.43 -19.76 15.38
C PHE A 51 -2.43 -20.83 14.93
N THR A 52 -2.13 -20.86 13.64
CA THR A 52 -1.29 -21.91 13.02
C THR A 52 0.18 -21.51 12.85
N GLY A 53 0.53 -20.27 13.24
CA GLY A 53 1.81 -19.64 12.93
C GLY A 53 1.77 -18.79 11.67
N VAL A 54 0.62 -18.61 11.02
CA VAL A 54 0.50 -17.85 9.76
C VAL A 54 -0.35 -16.60 9.97
N ILE A 55 0.27 -15.43 9.75
CA ILE A 55 -0.45 -14.15 9.61
C ILE A 55 -0.99 -14.09 8.18
N SER A 56 -2.29 -13.88 8.04
CA SER A 56 -3.00 -13.94 6.76
C SER A 56 -2.82 -12.68 5.91
N ASP A 57 -2.56 -11.55 6.55
CA ASP A 57 -2.14 -10.30 5.90
C ASP A 57 -1.44 -9.38 6.90
N LEU A 58 -0.36 -8.72 6.47
CA LEU A 58 0.30 -7.63 7.19
C LEU A 58 0.35 -6.39 6.28
N GLY A 59 -0.75 -5.66 6.22
CA GLY A 59 -0.97 -4.65 5.18
C GLY A 59 -2.01 -3.62 5.57
N GLY A 60 -2.82 -3.18 4.61
CA GLY A 60 -3.77 -2.08 4.80
C GLY A 60 -4.50 -1.81 3.50
N PRO A 61 -4.91 -0.56 3.22
CA PRO A 61 -5.47 -0.18 1.93
C PRO A 61 -4.55 -0.57 0.75
N THR A 62 -3.24 -0.50 0.98
CA THR A 62 -2.20 -1.03 0.10
C THR A 62 -1.10 -1.68 0.94
N ALA A 63 -0.36 -2.63 0.37
CA ALA A 63 0.76 -3.26 1.05
C ALA A 63 2.05 -2.42 1.06
N ASN A 64 2.15 -1.40 0.21
CA ASN A 64 3.42 -0.76 -0.13
C ASN A 64 3.44 0.76 0.09
N MET A 65 2.55 1.30 0.94
CA MET A 65 2.60 2.72 1.33
C MET A 65 2.96 2.96 2.79
N TYR A 66 3.28 1.93 3.56
CA TYR A 66 3.67 2.08 4.96
C TYR A 66 4.86 3.04 5.12
N MET A 67 4.69 4.05 5.98
CA MET A 67 5.60 5.18 6.24
C MET A 67 5.89 6.14 5.08
N LEU A 68 5.41 5.86 3.86
CA LEU A 68 5.55 6.77 2.72
C LEU A 68 4.77 8.06 2.94
N ARG A 69 5.33 9.17 2.49
CA ARG A 69 4.77 10.52 2.69
C ARG A 69 5.25 11.50 1.64
N CYS A 70 4.68 12.69 1.64
CA CYS A 70 5.27 13.82 0.93
C CYS A 70 6.61 14.21 1.59
N LYS A 71 7.68 14.29 0.81
CA LYS A 71 9.02 14.74 1.25
C LYS A 71 9.08 16.24 1.49
N SER A 72 8.10 17.01 1.00
CA SER A 72 8.04 18.47 1.10
C SER A 72 6.83 18.90 1.94
N PRO A 73 7.02 19.25 3.22
CA PRO A 73 5.95 19.74 4.09
C PRO A 73 5.27 21.00 3.53
N ARG A 74 6.04 21.90 2.91
CA ARG A 74 5.51 23.12 2.29
C ARG A 74 4.60 22.78 1.10
N ALA A 75 5.00 21.84 0.25
CA ALA A 75 4.17 21.43 -0.88
C ALA A 75 2.89 20.71 -0.40
N GLU A 76 3.00 19.86 0.63
CA GLU A 76 1.87 19.11 1.17
C GLU A 76 0.74 20.00 1.72
N GLN A 77 1.10 21.10 2.40
CA GLN A 77 0.16 22.07 2.98
C GLN A 77 -0.72 22.76 1.94
N THR A 78 -0.20 22.98 0.72
CA THR A 78 -0.93 23.68 -0.36
C THR A 78 -1.38 22.73 -1.49
N CYS A 79 -1.08 21.43 -1.37
CA CYS A 79 -1.31 20.46 -2.44
C CYS A 79 -2.80 20.25 -2.69
N ARG A 80 -3.23 20.42 -3.94
CA ARG A 80 -4.59 20.15 -4.42
C ARG A 80 -4.68 18.93 -5.35
N ARG A 81 -3.58 18.18 -5.53
CA ARG A 81 -3.59 16.99 -6.39
C ARG A 81 -4.49 15.92 -5.76
N LEU A 82 -5.32 15.31 -6.59
CA LEU A 82 -6.15 14.16 -6.21
C LEU A 82 -5.33 12.87 -6.13
N SER A 83 -4.29 12.74 -6.96
CA SER A 83 -3.37 11.60 -6.99
C SER A 83 -1.90 12.03 -6.96
N CYS A 84 -1.09 11.33 -6.17
CA CYS A 84 0.36 11.48 -6.13
C CYS A 84 1.07 10.60 -7.18
N VAL A 85 0.36 9.74 -7.87
CA VAL A 85 0.91 8.67 -8.72
C VAL A 85 0.34 8.69 -10.14
N TYR A 86 -0.49 9.68 -10.45
CA TYR A 86 -1.06 9.91 -11.77
C TYR A 86 -0.93 11.39 -12.18
N PRO A 87 -0.66 11.71 -13.46
CA PRO A 87 -0.29 10.78 -14.55
C PRO A 87 1.09 10.16 -14.38
N ASP A 88 1.95 10.80 -13.60
CA ASP A 88 3.27 10.33 -13.20
C ASP A 88 3.42 10.43 -11.67
N ILE A 89 4.42 9.73 -11.13
CA ILE A 89 4.78 9.84 -9.71
C ILE A 89 5.21 11.27 -9.41
N CYS A 90 4.55 11.89 -8.43
CA CYS A 90 4.85 13.23 -7.96
C CYS A 90 6.31 13.29 -7.48
N PRO A 91 7.11 14.30 -7.88
CA PRO A 91 8.52 14.38 -7.51
C PRO A 91 8.74 14.57 -6.00
N HIS A 92 7.74 15.11 -5.30
CA HIS A 92 7.74 15.23 -3.85
C HIS A 92 7.34 13.95 -3.12
N MET A 93 6.88 12.91 -3.83
CA MET A 93 6.49 11.64 -3.23
C MET A 93 7.73 10.82 -2.82
N ASP A 94 7.69 10.22 -1.64
CA ASP A 94 8.65 9.19 -1.25
C ASP A 94 8.24 7.83 -1.83
N THR A 95 9.22 7.09 -2.36
CA THR A 95 9.07 5.74 -2.88
C THR A 95 10.07 4.76 -2.23
N ASN A 96 10.74 5.17 -1.15
CA ASN A 96 11.63 4.29 -0.39
C ASN A 96 10.82 3.31 0.47
N HIS A 97 10.83 2.03 0.10
CA HIS A 97 10.07 1.00 0.81
C HIS A 97 10.84 0.36 1.98
N GLU A 98 12.02 0.88 2.32
CA GLU A 98 12.85 0.35 3.41
C GLU A 98 12.10 0.15 4.74
N PRO A 99 11.25 1.09 5.22
CA PRO A 99 10.47 0.86 6.45
C PRO A 99 9.54 -0.35 6.35
N THR A 100 8.93 -0.57 5.17
CA THR A 100 8.04 -1.71 4.92
C THR A 100 8.84 -3.01 4.91
N ILE A 101 9.99 -3.03 4.25
CA ILE A 101 10.90 -4.19 4.19
C ILE A 101 11.38 -4.56 5.61
N ASN A 102 11.77 -3.57 6.41
CA ASN A 102 12.26 -3.79 7.77
C ASN A 102 11.17 -4.39 8.66
N LEU A 103 9.95 -3.85 8.61
CA LEU A 103 8.80 -4.41 9.31
C LEU A 103 8.54 -5.86 8.91
N TYR A 104 8.55 -6.17 7.61
CA TYR A 104 8.30 -7.52 7.11
C TYR A 104 9.36 -8.54 7.59
N ARG A 105 10.63 -8.14 7.58
CA ARG A 105 11.74 -8.96 8.07
C ARG A 105 11.61 -9.21 9.56
N ARG A 106 11.42 -8.15 10.34
CA ARG A 106 11.25 -8.25 11.80
C ARG A 106 10.07 -9.14 12.16
N ALA A 107 8.92 -8.95 11.50
CA ALA A 107 7.72 -9.77 11.72
C ALA A 107 7.95 -11.25 11.40
N ARG A 108 8.73 -11.56 10.35
CA ARG A 108 9.08 -12.94 9.97
C ARG A 108 10.01 -13.62 10.98
N GLU A 109 10.88 -12.85 11.65
CA GLU A 109 11.86 -13.37 12.60
C GLU A 109 11.27 -13.69 13.98
N LEU A 110 10.02 -13.30 14.24
CA LEU A 110 9.34 -13.59 15.50
C LEU A 110 9.19 -15.09 15.73
N LYS A 111 9.62 -15.55 16.92
CA LYS A 111 9.47 -16.94 17.32
C LYS A 111 7.99 -17.34 17.31
N GLY A 112 7.69 -18.51 16.75
CA GLY A 112 6.33 -19.03 16.62
C GLY A 112 5.57 -18.53 15.38
N ILE A 113 6.13 -17.57 14.63
CA ILE A 113 5.65 -17.20 13.31
C ILE A 113 6.33 -18.09 12.26
N LYS A 114 5.53 -18.75 11.45
CA LYS A 114 5.97 -19.59 10.32
C LYS A 114 5.95 -18.82 9.01
N LYS A 115 4.98 -17.92 8.84
CA LYS A 115 4.79 -17.14 7.62
C LYS A 115 4.03 -15.85 7.90
N ILE A 116 4.48 -14.76 7.27
CA ILE A 116 3.73 -13.52 7.11
C ILE A 116 3.30 -13.44 5.66
N LEU A 117 2.00 -13.52 5.39
CA LEU A 117 1.45 -13.31 4.06
C LEU A 117 1.14 -11.84 3.83
N ILE A 118 1.26 -11.40 2.58
CA ILE A 118 0.82 -10.08 2.12
C ILE A 118 -0.27 -10.31 1.07
N ALA A 119 -1.50 -10.14 1.51
CA ALA A 119 -2.72 -10.30 0.73
C ALA A 119 -3.40 -8.97 0.39
N SER A 120 -2.92 -7.87 0.96
CA SER A 120 -3.21 -6.50 0.54
C SER A 120 -2.69 -6.21 -0.88
N GLY A 121 -3.40 -5.35 -1.62
CA GLY A 121 -3.01 -4.97 -2.98
C GLY A 121 -1.71 -4.16 -3.01
N VAL A 122 -0.85 -4.42 -3.99
CA VAL A 122 0.40 -3.67 -4.23
C VAL A 122 0.19 -2.72 -5.39
N ARG A 123 0.49 -1.43 -5.18
CA ARG A 123 0.50 -0.46 -6.27
C ARG A 123 1.73 -0.64 -7.14
N TYR A 124 1.51 -1.06 -8.38
CA TYR A 124 2.59 -1.39 -9.32
C TYR A 124 3.52 -0.21 -9.57
N ASP A 125 2.96 0.97 -9.80
CA ASP A 125 3.72 2.18 -10.21
C ASP A 125 4.82 2.54 -9.21
N ILE A 126 4.55 2.44 -7.91
CA ILE A 126 5.55 2.73 -6.87
C ILE A 126 6.39 1.50 -6.50
N ALA A 127 5.87 0.29 -6.70
CA ALA A 127 6.62 -0.93 -6.37
C ALA A 127 7.87 -1.08 -7.26
N VAL A 128 7.78 -0.71 -8.53
CA VAL A 128 8.91 -0.80 -9.48
C VAL A 128 10.04 0.17 -9.16
N GLU A 129 9.75 1.24 -8.43
CA GLU A 129 10.75 2.22 -7.97
C GLU A 129 11.69 1.65 -6.89
N ASP A 130 11.31 0.54 -6.23
CA ASP A 130 12.16 -0.13 -5.25
C ASP A 130 12.27 -1.65 -5.50
N PRO A 131 13.25 -2.10 -6.30
CA PRO A 131 13.46 -3.51 -6.57
C PRO A 131 13.70 -4.37 -5.32
N ARG A 132 14.17 -3.76 -4.22
CA ARG A 132 14.39 -4.46 -2.95
C ARG A 132 13.07 -4.89 -2.34
N TYR A 133 12.02 -4.08 -2.46
CA TYR A 133 10.67 -4.40 -1.98
C TYR A 133 10.08 -5.57 -2.75
N ILE A 134 10.14 -5.54 -4.09
CA ILE A 134 9.64 -6.63 -4.94
C ILE A 134 10.37 -7.94 -4.59
N LYS A 135 11.70 -7.89 -4.43
CA LYS A 135 12.49 -9.07 -4.05
C LYS A 135 12.05 -9.62 -2.70
N GLU A 136 11.93 -8.77 -1.67
CA GLU A 136 11.49 -9.20 -0.34
C GLU A 136 10.10 -9.86 -0.42
N LEU A 137 9.14 -9.18 -1.04
CA LEU A 137 7.75 -9.58 -1.16
C LEU A 137 7.62 -10.93 -1.88
N ALA A 138 8.19 -11.05 -3.08
CA ALA A 138 8.08 -12.24 -3.91
C ALA A 138 8.82 -13.45 -3.32
N THR A 139 9.95 -13.21 -2.64
CA THR A 139 10.73 -14.32 -2.05
C THR A 139 10.06 -14.88 -0.81
N HIS A 140 9.45 -14.02 0.02
CA HIS A 140 9.12 -14.41 1.39
C HIS A 140 7.66 -14.29 1.78
N HIS A 141 6.83 -13.54 1.05
CA HIS A 141 5.54 -13.09 1.57
C HIS A 141 4.33 -13.44 0.69
N VAL A 142 4.57 -13.91 -0.53
CA VAL A 142 3.50 -14.41 -1.40
C VAL A 142 3.07 -15.83 -1.02
N GLY A 143 1.76 -16.09 -1.06
CA GLY A 143 1.15 -17.41 -0.81
C GLY A 143 0.90 -18.23 -2.07
N GLY A 144 1.59 -17.92 -3.17
CA GLY A 144 1.37 -18.50 -4.52
C GLY A 144 0.73 -17.53 -5.52
N TYR A 145 0.05 -16.49 -5.04
CA TYR A 145 -0.48 -15.41 -5.86
C TYR A 145 -0.03 -14.06 -5.31
N LEU A 146 0.42 -13.16 -6.19
CA LEU A 146 0.76 -11.77 -5.86
C LEU A 146 -0.35 -10.86 -6.37
N LYS A 147 -1.01 -10.12 -5.46
CA LYS A 147 -2.07 -9.18 -5.82
C LYS A 147 -1.48 -7.83 -6.22
N ILE A 148 -1.28 -7.66 -7.51
CA ILE A 148 -0.92 -6.37 -8.10
C ILE A 148 -2.20 -5.60 -8.42
N ALA A 149 -2.22 -4.32 -8.07
CA ALA A 149 -3.22 -3.36 -8.49
C ALA A 149 -2.60 -2.52 -9.63
N PRO A 150 -2.80 -2.93 -10.91
CA PRO A 150 -2.24 -2.21 -12.04
C PRO A 150 -3.00 -0.91 -12.31
N GLU A 151 -4.24 -0.78 -11.80
CA GLU A 151 -5.18 0.33 -12.02
C GLU A 151 -5.58 0.51 -13.51
N HIS A 152 -4.61 0.52 -14.43
CA HIS A 152 -4.76 0.59 -15.88
C HIS A 152 -3.57 -0.08 -16.62
N THR A 153 -3.78 -0.57 -17.85
CA THR A 153 -2.71 -1.18 -18.69
C THR A 153 -2.61 -0.59 -20.10
N GLY A 154 -3.36 0.46 -20.42
CA GLY A 154 -3.35 1.14 -21.72
C GLY A 154 -2.75 2.55 -21.69
N ARG A 155 -2.61 3.19 -22.86
CA ARG A 155 -2.45 4.65 -22.96
C ARG A 155 -3.83 5.24 -23.27
N GLY A 156 -4.37 6.08 -22.37
CA GLY A 156 -5.47 6.99 -22.70
C GLY A 156 -6.88 6.68 -22.17
N THR A 157 -7.08 5.93 -21.07
CA THR A 157 -8.42 5.80 -20.44
C THR A 157 -8.51 6.32 -19.01
N ALA A 158 -7.67 7.27 -18.62
CA ALA A 158 -8.06 8.12 -17.51
C ALA A 158 -9.24 8.95 -18.02
N VAL A 159 -10.41 8.76 -17.40
CA VAL A 159 -11.57 9.59 -17.65
C VAL A 159 -11.18 10.99 -17.15
N GLU A 160 -10.85 11.89 -18.07
CA GLU A 160 -10.96 13.31 -17.82
C GLU A 160 -12.45 13.58 -17.59
N ASP A 161 -12.83 13.95 -16.38
CA ASP A 161 -14.03 14.76 -16.20
C ASP A 161 -13.70 16.14 -16.77
N ASP A 162 -13.82 16.26 -18.08
CA ASP A 162 -13.74 17.54 -18.77
C ASP A 162 -15.12 18.21 -18.61
N GLU A 163 -15.16 19.34 -17.90
CA GLU A 163 -16.36 20.17 -17.65
C GLU A 163 -16.96 20.80 -18.92
N ALA A 164 -16.62 20.31 -20.11
CA ALA A 164 -17.14 20.80 -21.38
C ALA A 164 -17.85 19.66 -22.13
N GLY A 165 -19.16 19.55 -21.93
CA GLY A 165 -20.02 18.61 -22.62
C GLY A 165 -20.06 18.81 -24.13
N ASN A 166 -19.08 18.26 -24.85
CA ASN A 166 -19.19 18.01 -26.27
C ASN A 166 -18.37 16.79 -26.68
N GLY A 167 -19.05 15.64 -26.77
CA GLY A 167 -18.45 14.37 -27.12
C GLY A 167 -17.87 14.38 -28.54
N GLN A 168 -16.54 14.40 -28.64
CA GLN A 168 -15.84 13.93 -29.83
C GLN A 168 -14.40 13.54 -29.50
N LEU A 169 -14.20 12.23 -29.31
CA LEU A 169 -12.87 11.62 -29.24
C LEU A 169 -12.19 11.77 -30.61
N ARG A 170 -11.05 12.47 -30.65
CA ARG A 170 -10.14 12.44 -31.81
C ARG A 170 -8.84 11.75 -31.39
N PRO A 171 -8.36 10.74 -32.14
CA PRO A 171 -7.09 10.08 -31.84
C PRO A 171 -5.92 10.98 -32.25
N LEU A 172 -4.90 11.05 -31.39
CA LEU A 172 -3.52 11.40 -31.75
C LEU A 172 -2.71 10.11 -31.87
#